data_AF-A0A8K0WRZ0-F1
#
_entry.id   AF-A0A8K0WRZ0-F1
#
_cell.length_a   1.000
_cell.length_b   1.000
_cell.length_c   1.000
_cell.angle_alpha   90.00
_cell.angle_beta   90.00
_cell.angle_gamma   90.00
#
_symmetry.space_group_name_H-M   'P 1'
#
loop_
_entity.id
_entity.type
_entity.pdbx_description
1 polymer ?
#
loop_
_entity_poly.entity_id
_entity_poly.type
_entity_poly.pdbx_seq_one_letter_code
_entity_poly.pdbx_strand_id
1 'polypeptide(L)'
;MTITRNASCPFESSFCISQHSNIIVESGLIDSLEDLGLNWPPSSQFKLSHKLHCAPLATSNYTKEYEFRNVSYAAYQYGESLSPISDCNCTMAVNADSLAVASTDETAPFYTSLHEYSLFGTLARFSRGSSIPAGSLFSPIPGLGDHGGDLSIIFLLPNQILFSRPSQDDWYRATVPVSRVYQDMYDSTQSTASQLYGSDELAWPMGCVEKLQFCGSHNCTGFGSRTDTREDILEVLGISSEFLGPAFYTSFVHTLPGLVTILGKKSLASRYKTTNGLHTNAKANEWHEDIVHWAGTIYSAIQLRLVEMASGTGLGVPALENGTFQPVSSEWQQYCGSQVSNQPALIQVSRLIIHRKYTAQRTCRLACLGFSSFSLSAFLLFSSRVLWSSSLAMLKAGILPDRLHTQVLSGARTMHSICSVWLLRRQLTWCNGSWAVGVSRSRMPALLWLSFQLKMAFLWPCIPNWNSVLLKR
;
A
#
# COMPACT_ATOMS: atom_id res chain seq x y z
N MET A 1 14.22 12.60 -3.31
CA MET A 1 14.26 11.35 -2.52
C MET A 1 15.38 10.46 -3.01
N THR A 2 16.28 10.08 -2.10
CA THR A 2 17.42 9.17 -2.33
C THR A 2 17.15 7.85 -1.60
N ILE A 3 17.50 6.72 -2.22
CA ILE A 3 17.30 5.38 -1.67
C ILE A 3 18.62 4.61 -1.72
N THR A 4 19.09 4.15 -0.56
CA THR A 4 20.29 3.31 -0.43
C THR A 4 19.86 1.94 0.11
N ARG A 5 19.96 0.87 -0.70
CA ARG A 5 19.49 -0.50 -0.37
C ARG A 5 20.56 -1.44 0.21
N ASN A 6 21.79 -0.96 0.30
CA ASN A 6 22.92 -1.72 0.82
C ASN A 6 23.54 -0.95 1.99
N ALA A 7 22.67 -0.52 2.93
CA ALA A 7 23.08 0.22 4.11
C ALA A 7 23.57 -0.74 5.21
N SER A 8 24.47 -0.25 6.05
CA SER A 8 24.87 -0.96 7.27
C SER A 8 23.71 -1.11 8.23
N CYS A 9 23.73 -2.09 9.13
CA CYS A 9 22.78 -2.17 10.23
C CYS A 9 22.77 -0.84 11.02
N PRO A 10 21.60 -0.22 11.29
CA PRO A 10 21.50 0.97 12.12
C PRO A 10 21.71 0.68 13.60
N PHE A 11 21.80 -0.58 14.00
CA PHE A 11 21.87 -1.03 15.39
C PHE A 11 23.19 -1.76 15.65
N GLU A 12 23.42 -2.17 16.89
CA GLU A 12 24.48 -3.14 17.17
C GLU A 12 24.29 -4.42 16.32
N SER A 13 25.39 -5.01 15.87
CA SER A 13 25.38 -6.06 14.84
C SER A 13 24.52 -7.28 15.20
N SER A 14 24.32 -7.58 16.49
CA SER A 14 23.48 -8.70 16.93
C SER A 14 21.98 -8.51 16.67
N PHE A 15 21.53 -7.28 16.44
CA PHE A 15 20.11 -6.97 16.27
C PHE A 15 19.59 -7.18 14.86
N CYS A 16 20.41 -6.98 13.83
CA CYS A 16 19.96 -7.11 12.45
C CYS A 16 20.16 -8.52 11.89
N ILE A 17 19.23 -8.98 11.04
CA ILE A 17 19.41 -10.21 10.27
C ILE A 17 20.59 -10.07 9.30
N SER A 18 20.69 -8.93 8.61
CA SER A 18 21.77 -8.60 7.68
C SER A 18 22.56 -7.39 8.15
N GLN A 19 23.89 -7.46 8.03
CA GLN A 19 24.76 -6.32 8.30
C GLN A 19 24.78 -5.30 7.17
N HIS A 20 24.43 -5.68 5.94
CA HIS A 20 24.68 -4.86 4.74
C HIS A 20 23.53 -4.76 3.73
N SER A 21 22.37 -5.39 3.97
CA SER A 21 21.23 -5.34 3.03
C SER A 21 20.10 -4.42 3.52
N ASN A 22 20.44 -3.43 4.35
CA ASN A 22 19.46 -2.55 4.98
C ASN A 22 19.12 -1.34 4.10
N ILE A 23 18.08 -0.59 4.46
CA ILE A 23 17.61 0.52 3.64
C ILE A 23 17.67 1.85 4.36
N ILE A 24 18.22 2.85 3.67
CA ILE A 24 18.08 4.26 4.03
C ILE A 24 17.21 4.93 2.95
N VAL A 25 16.14 5.60 3.39
CA VAL A 25 15.31 6.46 2.55
C VAL A 25 15.43 7.89 3.08
N GLU A 26 15.96 8.79 2.24
CA GLU A 26 16.11 10.21 2.56
C GLU A 26 15.25 11.04 1.61
N SER A 27 14.48 11.99 2.14
CA SER A 27 13.63 12.86 1.30
C SER A 27 14.46 13.75 0.37
N GLY A 28 15.67 14.15 0.80
CA GLY A 28 16.32 15.38 0.35
C GLY A 28 15.83 16.57 1.16
N LEU A 29 16.05 17.78 0.67
CA LEU A 29 15.48 19.01 1.25
C LEU A 29 14.11 19.27 0.62
N ILE A 30 13.06 19.25 1.44
CA ILE A 30 11.68 19.61 1.10
C ILE A 30 11.49 21.08 1.45
N ASP A 31 11.30 21.93 0.47
CA ASP A 31 11.18 23.38 0.64
C ASP A 31 9.76 23.77 1.09
N SER A 32 9.68 24.57 2.15
CA SER A 32 8.41 25.05 2.69
C SER A 32 7.56 25.81 1.67
N LEU A 33 8.17 26.59 0.78
CA LEU A 33 7.48 27.36 -0.23
C LEU A 33 7.21 26.50 -1.48
N GLU A 34 8.26 25.92 -2.06
CA GLU A 34 8.17 25.27 -3.38
C GLU A 34 7.47 23.90 -3.31
N ASP A 35 7.77 23.10 -2.28
CA ASP A 35 7.26 21.73 -2.17
C ASP A 35 5.98 21.63 -1.32
N LEU A 36 5.82 22.54 -0.35
CA LEU A 36 4.70 22.53 0.61
C LEU A 36 3.70 23.67 0.40
N GLY A 37 4.02 24.68 -0.41
CA GLY A 37 3.12 25.80 -0.72
C GLY A 37 2.94 26.81 0.41
N LEU A 38 3.80 26.79 1.43
CA LEU A 38 3.77 27.72 2.57
C LEU A 38 4.36 29.07 2.15
N ASN A 39 3.49 30.05 1.91
CA ASN A 39 3.89 31.41 1.54
C ASN A 39 4.30 32.26 2.75
N TRP A 40 5.39 31.85 3.38
CA TRP A 40 5.97 32.57 4.52
C TRP A 40 6.99 33.61 4.03
N PRO A 41 7.21 34.69 4.81
CA PRO A 41 8.27 35.65 4.53
C PRO A 41 9.61 34.92 4.36
N PRO A 42 10.54 35.41 3.52
CA PRO A 42 11.82 34.73 3.28
C PRO A 42 12.61 34.39 4.55
N SER A 43 12.48 35.19 5.60
CA SER A 43 13.10 34.96 6.91
C SER A 43 12.54 33.76 7.69
N SER A 44 11.33 33.33 7.37
CA SER A 44 10.62 32.24 8.03
C SER A 44 10.52 30.98 7.17
N GLN A 45 10.99 31.04 5.92
CA GLN A 45 11.05 29.87 5.05
C GLN A 45 12.08 28.88 5.58
N PHE A 46 11.76 27.60 5.46
CA PHE A 46 12.62 26.52 5.90
C PHE A 46 12.63 25.39 4.88
N LYS A 47 13.61 24.50 5.02
CA LYS A 47 13.67 23.22 4.31
C LYS A 47 13.70 22.09 5.32
N LEU A 48 12.98 21.02 5.02
CA LEU A 48 12.91 19.83 5.86
C LEU A 48 13.66 18.68 5.19
N SER A 49 14.48 17.97 5.95
CA SER A 49 14.96 16.64 5.57
C SER A 49 14.47 15.59 6.53
N HIS A 50 13.96 14.49 6.00
CA HIS A 50 13.55 13.31 6.73
C HIS A 50 14.38 12.12 6.26
N LYS A 51 14.92 11.39 7.23
CA LYS A 51 15.74 10.20 7.03
C LYS A 51 15.15 9.04 7.79
N LEU A 52 14.89 7.95 7.07
CA LEU A 52 14.40 6.69 7.62
C LEU A 52 15.46 5.61 7.35
N HIS A 53 15.99 5.00 8.40
CA HIS A 53 16.96 3.91 8.31
C HIS A 53 16.38 2.64 8.94
N CYS A 54 16.07 1.63 8.12
CA CYS A 54 15.36 0.43 8.55
C CYS A 54 16.17 -0.86 8.30
N ALA A 55 16.02 -1.82 9.22
CA ALA A 55 16.61 -3.14 9.15
C ALA A 55 15.69 -4.21 9.77
N PRO A 56 15.48 -5.36 9.11
CA PRO A 56 14.86 -6.54 9.73
C PRO A 56 15.67 -7.01 10.95
N LEU A 57 14.97 -7.29 12.05
CA LEU A 57 15.60 -7.65 13.32
C LEU A 57 15.68 -9.17 13.50
N ALA A 58 16.78 -9.64 14.06
CA ALA A 58 16.98 -11.04 14.42
C ALA A 58 16.07 -11.43 15.59
N THR A 59 15.50 -12.63 15.55
CA THR A 59 14.56 -13.17 16.55
C THR A 59 15.22 -14.17 17.51
N SER A 60 16.29 -14.86 17.09
CA SER A 60 16.86 -16.05 17.75
C SER A 60 17.34 -15.85 19.19
N ASN A 61 17.56 -14.61 19.64
CA ASN A 61 17.91 -14.28 21.03
C ASN A 61 16.94 -13.29 21.69
N TYR A 62 15.91 -12.86 20.94
CA TYR A 62 14.99 -11.81 21.35
C TYR A 62 13.54 -12.30 21.38
N THR A 63 13.32 -13.60 21.28
CA THR A 63 12.00 -14.24 21.43
C THR A 63 12.06 -15.24 22.57
N LYS A 64 11.08 -15.19 23.47
CA LYS A 64 10.89 -16.19 24.53
C LYS A 64 9.47 -16.71 24.52
N GLU A 65 9.31 -17.98 24.83
CA GLU A 65 7.98 -18.52 25.13
C GLU A 65 7.52 -17.99 26.49
N TYR A 66 6.25 -17.57 26.54
CA TYR A 66 5.62 -16.97 27.70
C TYR A 66 4.20 -17.53 27.83
N GLU A 67 3.90 -18.17 28.95
CA GLU A 67 2.57 -18.71 29.21
C GLU A 67 1.74 -17.74 30.03
N PHE A 68 0.55 -17.39 29.54
CA PHE A 68 -0.40 -16.55 30.25
C PHE A 68 -1.80 -17.16 30.20
N ARG A 69 -2.36 -17.48 31.38
CA ARG A 69 -3.68 -18.11 31.51
C ARG A 69 -3.82 -19.38 30.67
N ASN A 70 -2.81 -20.24 30.69
CA ASN A 70 -2.75 -21.52 29.94
C ASN A 70 -2.75 -21.35 28.41
N VAL A 71 -2.34 -20.18 27.90
CA VAL A 71 -2.11 -19.93 26.48
C VAL A 71 -0.64 -19.61 26.30
N SER A 72 0.03 -20.29 25.37
CA SER A 72 1.43 -20.01 25.04
C SER A 72 1.52 -18.81 24.10
N TYR A 73 2.47 -17.93 24.37
CA TYR A 73 2.79 -16.75 23.55
C TYR A 73 4.28 -16.75 23.21
N ALA A 74 4.62 -16.26 22.03
CA ALA A 74 5.97 -15.77 21.74
C ALA A 74 6.08 -14.31 22.12
N ALA A 75 6.89 -14.03 23.14
CA ALA A 75 7.19 -12.69 23.63
C ALA A 75 8.50 -12.18 23.04
N TYR A 76 8.42 -11.07 22.29
CA TYR A 76 9.54 -10.38 21.67
C TYR A 76 10.14 -9.33 22.61
N GLN A 77 11.45 -9.40 22.88
CA GLN A 77 12.16 -8.71 23.94
C GLN A 77 13.12 -7.63 23.41
N TYR A 78 12.62 -6.69 22.60
CA TYR A 78 13.41 -5.54 22.12
C TYR A 78 13.38 -4.34 23.08
N GLY A 79 12.70 -4.49 24.21
CA GLY A 79 12.50 -3.44 25.20
C GLY A 79 11.28 -3.70 26.08
N GLU A 80 11.25 -3.03 27.21
CA GLU A 80 10.16 -3.10 28.18
C GLU A 80 8.98 -2.27 27.70
N SER A 81 7.78 -2.87 27.64
CA SER A 81 6.57 -2.12 27.35
C SER A 81 6.31 -1.11 28.47
N LEU A 82 6.08 0.15 28.09
CA LEU A 82 5.69 1.22 29.02
C LEU A 82 4.16 1.31 29.17
N SER A 83 3.42 0.41 28.51
CA SER A 83 1.97 0.32 28.65
C SER A 83 1.63 -0.35 29.99
N PRO A 84 0.78 0.26 30.83
CA PRO A 84 0.38 -0.34 32.12
C PRO A 84 -0.49 -1.61 31.95
N ILE A 85 -0.85 -1.97 30.72
CA ILE A 85 -1.74 -3.10 30.41
C ILE A 85 -0.95 -4.40 30.13
N SER A 86 0.36 -4.32 29.87
CA SER A 86 1.14 -5.52 29.52
C SER A 86 1.68 -6.22 30.77
N ASP A 87 1.16 -7.40 31.08
CA ASP A 87 1.70 -8.29 32.12
C ASP A 87 3.06 -8.94 31.71
N CYS A 88 3.51 -8.76 30.46
CA CYS A 88 4.83 -9.19 30.01
C CYS A 88 5.84 -8.03 30.07
N ASN A 89 7.07 -8.32 30.51
CA ASN A 89 8.21 -7.44 30.24
C ASN A 89 8.74 -7.69 28.82
N CYS A 90 7.91 -7.35 27.83
CA CYS A 90 8.17 -7.61 26.43
C CYS A 90 7.64 -6.46 25.55
N THR A 91 8.20 -6.32 24.36
CA THR A 91 7.79 -5.30 23.38
C THR A 91 6.49 -5.68 22.69
N MET A 92 6.30 -6.98 22.43
CA MET A 92 5.10 -7.55 21.84
C MET A 92 4.99 -9.03 22.24
N ALA A 93 3.77 -9.52 22.44
CA ALA A 93 3.48 -10.94 22.59
C ALA A 93 2.48 -11.40 21.52
N VAL A 94 2.74 -12.54 20.89
CA VAL A 94 1.87 -13.15 19.87
C VAL A 94 1.46 -14.54 20.34
N ASN A 95 0.17 -14.86 20.27
CA ASN A 95 -0.33 -16.18 20.66
C ASN A 95 0.30 -17.26 19.75
N ALA A 96 0.98 -18.24 20.36
CA ALA A 96 1.66 -19.31 19.64
C ALA A 96 0.70 -20.22 18.86
N ASP A 97 -0.54 -20.38 19.34
CA ASP A 97 -1.59 -21.16 18.69
C ASP A 97 -2.05 -20.54 17.36
N SER A 98 -1.71 -19.27 17.10
CA SER A 98 -2.09 -18.60 15.84
C SER A 98 -1.47 -19.23 14.59
N LEU A 99 -0.34 -19.94 14.73
CA LEU A 99 0.27 -20.72 13.66
C LEU A 99 -0.29 -22.14 13.51
N ALA A 100 -0.83 -22.73 14.59
CA ALA A 100 -1.16 -24.15 14.64
C ALA A 100 -2.26 -24.56 13.63
N VAL A 101 -3.10 -23.61 13.20
CA VAL A 101 -4.23 -23.83 12.29
C VAL A 101 -3.81 -24.24 10.87
N ALA A 102 -2.54 -24.05 10.48
CA ALA A 102 -2.07 -24.44 9.15
C ALA A 102 -1.67 -25.93 9.03
N SER A 103 -1.59 -26.69 10.13
CA SER A 103 -0.59 -27.77 10.20
C SER A 103 -1.02 -29.22 9.95
N THR A 104 -2.28 -29.65 9.96
CA THR A 104 -2.52 -31.11 9.82
C THR A 104 -3.80 -31.59 9.16
N ASP A 105 -4.84 -30.76 9.04
CA ASP A 105 -6.10 -31.27 8.48
C ASP A 105 -6.12 -31.10 6.95
N GLU A 106 -5.64 -32.11 6.24
CA GLU A 106 -5.68 -32.20 4.76
C GLU A 106 -7.10 -32.00 4.19
N THR A 107 -8.13 -32.07 5.03
CA THR A 107 -9.54 -31.91 4.66
C THR A 107 -10.10 -30.51 4.85
N ALA A 108 -9.37 -29.58 5.50
CA ALA A 108 -9.85 -28.22 5.69
C ALA A 108 -9.90 -27.49 4.32
N PRO A 109 -11.08 -27.11 3.82
CA PRO A 109 -11.19 -26.47 2.52
C PRO A 109 -10.43 -25.15 2.55
N PHE A 110 -9.43 -25.03 1.67
CA PHE A 110 -8.51 -23.89 1.46
C PHE A 110 -9.20 -22.53 1.17
N TYR A 111 -10.53 -22.46 1.22
CA TYR A 111 -11.34 -21.45 0.55
C TYR A 111 -12.09 -20.48 1.48
N THR A 112 -12.00 -20.60 2.81
CA THR A 112 -12.93 -19.85 3.69
C THR A 112 -12.33 -18.67 4.48
N SER A 113 -11.01 -18.49 4.55
CA SER A 113 -10.41 -17.30 5.19
C SER A 113 -9.49 -16.52 4.26
N LEU A 114 -9.82 -15.24 4.04
CA LEU A 114 -8.95 -14.25 3.42
C LEU A 114 -7.79 -13.94 4.37
N HIS A 115 -6.79 -14.83 4.40
CA HIS A 115 -5.57 -14.59 5.15
C HIS A 115 -4.87 -13.36 4.55
N GLU A 116 -4.64 -12.36 5.37
CA GLU A 116 -3.91 -11.15 5.01
C GLU A 116 -2.95 -10.79 6.14
N TYR A 117 -1.83 -10.16 5.81
CA TYR A 117 -0.85 -9.71 6.80
C TYR A 117 -1.51 -8.79 7.84
N SER A 118 -1.06 -8.91 9.09
CA SER A 118 -1.31 -7.90 10.13
C SER A 118 -0.02 -7.17 10.42
N LEU A 119 -0.15 -5.90 10.79
CA LEU A 119 0.97 -5.10 11.22
C LEU A 119 0.70 -4.55 12.61
N PHE A 120 1.74 -4.53 13.44
CA PHE A 120 1.74 -3.85 14.72
C PHE A 120 2.98 -2.96 14.80
N GLY A 121 2.81 -1.70 15.19
CA GLY A 121 3.91 -0.75 15.32
C GLY A 121 4.02 -0.21 16.73
N THR A 122 5.24 -0.14 17.26
CA THR A 122 5.55 0.52 18.54
C THR A 122 6.61 1.59 18.35
N LEU A 123 6.66 2.57 19.26
CA LEU A 123 7.51 3.76 19.17
C LEU A 123 8.25 3.99 20.49
N ALA A 124 9.56 4.22 20.41
CA ALA A 124 10.36 4.78 21.48
C ALA A 124 10.89 6.14 21.01
N ARG A 125 10.55 7.18 21.76
CA ARG A 125 11.04 8.54 21.53
C ARG A 125 12.34 8.77 22.25
N PHE A 126 13.19 9.58 21.64
CA PHE A 126 14.48 9.94 22.18
C PHE A 126 14.59 11.45 22.38
N SER A 127 15.35 11.84 23.41
CA SER A 127 15.88 13.18 23.54
C SER A 127 17.30 13.13 24.10
N ARG A 128 18.22 13.82 23.43
CA ARG A 128 19.65 13.92 23.78
C ARG A 128 20.28 12.54 24.03
N GLY A 129 19.97 11.60 23.14
CA GLY A 129 20.47 10.22 23.19
C GLY A 129 19.78 9.30 24.20
N SER A 130 18.85 9.80 25.02
CA SER A 130 18.14 9.01 26.02
C SER A 130 16.67 8.78 25.64
N SER A 131 16.13 7.59 25.90
CA SER A 131 14.70 7.35 25.70
C SER A 131 13.89 8.14 26.71
N ILE A 132 12.85 8.83 26.23
CA ILE A 132 11.94 9.59 27.09
C ILE A 132 10.65 8.79 27.32
N PRO A 133 10.23 8.53 28.57
CA PRO A 133 8.99 7.78 28.81
C PRO A 133 7.75 8.50 28.26
N ALA A 134 7.77 9.84 28.25
CA ALA A 134 6.68 10.66 27.77
C ALA A 134 6.41 10.44 26.26
N GLY A 135 5.40 9.63 25.97
CA GLY A 135 4.97 9.31 24.62
C GLY A 135 5.81 8.27 23.89
N SER A 136 6.67 7.55 24.62
CA SER A 136 7.17 6.24 24.22
C SER A 136 6.16 5.16 24.62
N LEU A 137 6.06 4.11 23.82
CA LEU A 137 5.26 2.91 24.10
C LEU A 137 6.11 1.78 24.68
N PHE A 138 7.43 1.86 24.52
CA PHE A 138 8.39 0.92 25.09
C PHE A 138 9.74 1.61 25.35
N SER A 139 10.54 1.03 26.23
CA SER A 139 11.92 1.42 26.52
C SER A 139 12.89 0.43 25.86
N PRO A 140 13.65 0.82 24.82
CA PRO A 140 14.50 -0.11 24.06
C PRO A 140 15.64 -0.67 24.91
N ILE A 141 16.02 -1.93 24.63
CA ILE A 141 17.23 -2.50 25.25
C ILE A 141 18.51 -1.84 24.70
N PRO A 142 19.64 -1.89 25.45
CA PRO A 142 20.92 -1.35 25.00
C PRO A 142 21.33 -1.86 23.61
N GLY A 143 21.97 -1.00 22.81
CA GLY A 143 22.37 -1.28 21.42
C GLY A 143 21.29 -1.00 20.38
N LEU A 144 20.00 -0.95 20.78
CA LEU A 144 18.89 -0.61 19.89
C LEU A 144 18.51 0.88 19.90
N GLY A 145 18.75 1.60 21.00
CA GLY A 145 18.25 2.97 21.22
C GLY A 145 19.21 4.14 20.95
N ASP A 146 20.52 3.93 20.87
CA ASP A 146 21.51 5.02 20.89
C ASP A 146 21.88 5.57 19.51
N HIS A 147 20.89 5.97 18.73
CA HIS A 147 21.10 6.34 17.31
C HIS A 147 20.72 7.78 16.99
N GLY A 148 20.41 8.62 17.97
CA GLY A 148 20.09 10.04 17.75
C GLY A 148 18.85 10.26 16.87
N GLY A 149 17.84 9.41 17.02
CA GLY A 149 16.59 9.45 16.26
C GLY A 149 15.48 8.72 17.03
N ASP A 150 14.23 8.89 16.60
CA ASP A 150 13.12 8.12 17.18
C ASP A 150 13.15 6.69 16.63
N LEU A 151 12.99 5.69 17.51
CA LEU A 151 13.00 4.29 17.14
C LEU A 151 11.57 3.78 17.01
N SER A 152 11.29 3.11 15.89
CA SER A 152 10.07 2.33 15.73
C SER A 152 10.39 0.87 15.47
N ILE A 153 9.55 -0.03 15.99
CA ILE A 153 9.58 -1.45 15.63
C ILE A 153 8.25 -1.81 15.03
N ILE A 154 8.28 -2.31 13.80
CA ILE A 154 7.12 -2.78 13.06
C ILE A 154 7.18 -4.31 12.99
N PHE A 155 6.16 -4.96 13.53
CA PHE A 155 5.98 -6.40 13.50
C PHE A 155 5.02 -6.76 12.36
N LEU A 156 5.49 -7.60 11.45
CA LEU A 156 4.68 -8.21 10.41
C LEU A 156 4.22 -9.59 10.84
N LEU A 157 2.92 -9.78 10.99
CA LEU A 157 2.33 -11.08 11.33
C LEU A 157 1.84 -11.74 10.03
N PRO A 158 2.31 -12.95 9.69
CA PRO A 158 1.96 -13.64 8.45
C PRO A 158 0.49 -14.08 8.39
N ASN A 159 -0.17 -14.30 9.54
CA ASN A 159 -1.57 -14.77 9.62
C ASN A 159 -1.90 -15.95 8.68
N GLN A 160 -1.00 -16.92 8.59
CA GLN A 160 -1.12 -18.10 7.72
C GLN A 160 -1.07 -17.79 6.21
N ILE A 161 -0.44 -16.69 5.81
CA ILE A 161 -0.09 -16.48 4.40
C ILE A 161 0.91 -17.55 3.96
N LEU A 162 0.62 -18.14 2.81
CA LEU A 162 1.42 -19.17 2.17
C LEU A 162 2.13 -18.60 0.96
N PHE A 163 3.27 -19.20 0.61
CA PHE A 163 4.10 -18.81 -0.50
C PHE A 163 4.18 -19.95 -1.51
N SER A 164 4.09 -19.60 -2.80
CA SER A 164 4.21 -20.59 -3.89
C SER A 164 5.65 -21.09 -4.10
N ARG A 165 6.63 -20.40 -3.53
CA ARG A 165 8.07 -20.71 -3.56
C ARG A 165 8.68 -20.31 -2.22
N PRO A 166 9.78 -20.95 -1.79
CA PRO A 166 10.44 -20.52 -0.57
C PRO A 166 10.93 -19.07 -0.74
N SER A 167 10.66 -18.24 0.26
CA SER A 167 11.09 -16.84 0.29
C SER A 167 12.28 -16.69 1.23
N GLN A 168 13.36 -16.10 0.70
CA GLN A 168 14.57 -15.71 1.44
C GLN A 168 14.60 -14.20 1.73
N ASP A 169 13.46 -13.52 1.57
CA ASP A 169 13.33 -12.13 1.97
C ASP A 169 13.46 -12.02 3.49
N ASP A 170 14.31 -11.13 3.98
CA ASP A 170 14.64 -11.00 5.40
C ASP A 170 13.42 -10.66 6.29
N TRP A 171 12.36 -10.05 5.72
CA TRP A 171 11.15 -9.67 6.47
C TRP A 171 9.90 -10.50 6.08
N TYR A 172 9.91 -11.11 4.89
CA TYR A 172 8.86 -12.03 4.40
C TYR A 172 9.39 -13.46 4.27
N ARG A 173 10.14 -13.94 5.27
CA ARG A 173 10.85 -15.23 5.18
C ARG A 173 9.89 -16.40 5.28
N ALA A 174 9.84 -17.25 4.26
CA ALA A 174 8.90 -18.38 4.24
C ALA A 174 9.59 -19.61 3.65
N THR A 175 10.19 -20.41 4.52
CA THR A 175 11.04 -21.55 4.13
C THR A 175 10.50 -22.89 4.59
N VAL A 176 9.47 -22.90 5.46
CA VAL A 176 8.89 -24.13 6.03
C VAL A 176 7.89 -24.72 5.05
N PRO A 177 8.06 -25.96 4.56
CA PRO A 177 7.05 -26.61 3.73
C PRO A 177 5.80 -26.94 4.57
N VAL A 178 4.62 -26.43 4.17
CA VAL A 178 3.38 -26.60 4.96
C VAL A 178 2.41 -27.60 4.33
N SER A 179 2.14 -27.48 3.02
CA SER A 179 1.10 -28.29 2.38
C SER A 179 1.39 -28.53 0.90
N ARG A 180 0.82 -29.62 0.36
CA ARG A 180 0.77 -29.91 -1.07
C ARG A 180 -0.63 -29.62 -1.57
N VAL A 181 -0.75 -28.61 -2.42
CA VAL A 181 -2.03 -28.33 -3.09
C VAL A 181 -2.09 -29.15 -4.38
N TYR A 182 -3.08 -30.02 -4.47
CA TYR A 182 -3.43 -30.70 -5.72
C TYR A 182 -4.30 -29.74 -6.53
N GLN A 183 -3.74 -29.28 -7.64
CA GLN A 183 -4.52 -28.52 -8.61
C GLN A 183 -5.29 -29.54 -9.44
N ASP A 184 -6.55 -29.79 -9.06
CA ASP A 184 -7.48 -30.55 -9.89
C ASP A 184 -7.78 -29.73 -11.15
N MET A 185 -6.88 -29.85 -12.14
CA MET A 185 -7.13 -29.36 -13.47
C MET A 185 -8.30 -30.18 -14.03
N TYR A 186 -9.39 -29.49 -14.32
CA TYR A 186 -10.72 -29.99 -14.71
C TYR A 186 -10.74 -31.02 -15.87
N ASP A 187 -9.60 -31.36 -16.47
CA ASP A 187 -9.52 -32.29 -17.60
C ASP A 187 -8.20 -33.08 -17.71
N SER A 188 -7.33 -33.06 -16.69
CA SER A 188 -6.05 -33.80 -16.75
C SER A 188 -5.97 -34.86 -15.67
N THR A 189 -5.75 -36.11 -16.09
CA THR A 189 -5.43 -37.26 -15.22
C THR A 189 -4.11 -37.13 -14.44
N GLN A 190 -3.40 -36.00 -14.58
CA GLN A 190 -2.19 -35.67 -13.85
C GLN A 190 -2.44 -34.46 -12.94
N SER A 191 -2.74 -34.72 -11.67
CA SER A 191 -2.67 -33.68 -10.64
C SER A 191 -1.20 -33.41 -10.33
N THR A 192 -0.71 -32.23 -10.69
CA THR A 192 0.61 -31.78 -10.25
C THR A 192 0.48 -31.16 -8.86
N ALA A 193 0.95 -31.88 -7.84
CA ALA A 193 1.06 -31.35 -6.49
C ALA A 193 2.07 -30.21 -6.46
N SER A 194 1.66 -29.01 -6.06
CA SER A 194 2.56 -27.88 -5.81
C SER A 194 2.80 -27.75 -4.31
N GLN A 195 4.08 -27.73 -3.91
CA GLN A 195 4.48 -27.49 -2.52
C GLN A 195 4.33 -26.02 -2.17
N LEU A 196 3.64 -25.73 -1.08
CA LEU A 196 3.52 -24.40 -0.49
C LEU A 196 4.44 -24.25 0.73
N TYR A 197 4.82 -23.01 0.99
CA TYR A 197 5.73 -22.64 2.08
C TYR A 197 5.05 -21.66 3.02
N GLY A 198 5.24 -21.84 4.32
CA GLY A 198 4.76 -20.94 5.37
C GLY A 198 5.91 -20.20 6.03
N SER A 199 5.52 -19.24 6.87
CA SER A 199 6.44 -18.55 7.78
C SER A 199 7.13 -19.53 8.72
N ASP A 200 8.38 -19.23 9.05
CA ASP A 200 9.14 -19.88 10.11
C ASP A 200 9.01 -19.18 11.48
N GLU A 201 8.37 -18.01 11.53
CA GLU A 201 8.24 -17.17 12.73
C GLU A 201 6.77 -16.72 12.94
N LEU A 202 6.41 -16.42 14.19
CA LEU A 202 5.08 -15.88 14.55
C LEU A 202 4.88 -14.43 14.09
N ALA A 203 5.96 -13.67 14.05
CA ALA A 203 6.03 -12.31 13.55
C ALA A 203 7.47 -11.99 13.14
N TRP A 204 7.62 -11.15 12.11
CA TRP A 204 8.91 -10.62 11.68
C TRP A 204 9.06 -9.16 12.12
N PRO A 205 9.95 -8.86 13.08
CA PRO A 205 10.21 -7.51 13.53
C PRO A 205 11.15 -6.76 12.57
N MET A 206 10.88 -5.47 12.37
CA MET A 206 11.77 -4.54 11.68
C MET A 206 11.95 -3.28 12.51
N GLY A 207 13.20 -2.91 12.78
CA GLY A 207 13.55 -1.67 13.46
C GLY A 207 13.82 -0.57 12.45
N CYS A 208 13.27 0.62 12.71
CA CYS A 208 13.47 1.82 11.90
C CYS A 208 13.83 3.01 12.78
N VAL A 209 14.96 3.66 12.49
CA VAL A 209 15.37 4.92 13.10
C VAL A 209 14.93 6.07 12.20
N GLU A 210 14.11 6.97 12.75
CA GLU A 210 13.62 8.17 12.09
C GLU A 210 14.38 9.39 12.58
N LYS A 211 14.88 10.20 11.65
CA LYS A 211 15.54 11.48 11.95
C LYS A 211 14.99 12.60 11.11
N LEU A 212 14.93 13.78 11.71
CA LEU A 212 14.55 15.03 11.06
C LEU A 212 15.71 16.01 11.09
N GLN A 213 15.73 16.90 10.10
CA GLN A 213 16.60 18.06 10.04
C GLN A 213 15.80 19.23 9.46
N PHE A 214 15.91 20.40 10.07
CA PHE A 214 15.37 21.64 9.53
C PHE A 214 16.50 22.58 9.16
N CYS A 215 16.35 23.27 8.03
CA CYS A 215 17.30 24.25 7.53
C CYS A 215 16.58 25.58 7.32
N GLY A 216 17.11 26.64 7.93
CA GLY A 216 16.77 28.02 7.57
C GLY A 216 17.58 28.49 6.36
N SER A 217 17.72 29.80 6.19
CA SER A 217 18.48 30.38 5.07
C SER A 217 19.99 30.13 5.15
N HIS A 218 20.54 30.03 6.36
CA HIS A 218 21.99 29.95 6.59
C HIS A 218 22.44 28.75 7.41
N ASN A 219 21.58 28.24 8.29
CA ASN A 219 21.93 27.19 9.25
C ASN A 219 20.93 26.02 9.16
N CYS A 220 21.40 24.83 9.51
CA CYS A 220 20.57 23.65 9.69
C CYS A 220 20.75 23.09 11.10
N THR A 221 19.70 22.46 11.63
CA THR A 221 19.83 21.60 12.80
C THR A 221 20.70 20.38 12.46
N GLY A 222 21.16 19.66 13.48
CA GLY A 222 21.61 18.28 13.28
C GLY A 222 20.45 17.39 12.83
N PHE A 223 20.78 16.21 12.27
CA PHE A 223 19.78 15.14 12.19
C PHE A 223 19.55 14.59 13.60
N GLY A 224 18.33 14.77 14.11
CA GLY A 224 17.96 14.36 15.47
C GLY A 224 16.63 13.62 15.53
N SER A 225 16.26 13.21 16.73
CA SER A 225 14.89 12.80 17.03
C SER A 225 13.93 13.97 16.82
N ARG A 226 12.62 13.70 16.80
CA ARG A 226 11.63 14.78 16.68
C ARG A 226 11.69 15.73 17.87
N THR A 227 11.93 15.21 19.07
CA THR A 227 12.03 16.00 20.29
C THR A 227 13.23 16.95 20.24
N ASP A 228 14.41 16.42 19.89
CA ASP A 228 15.64 17.22 19.83
C ASP A 228 15.56 18.26 18.70
N THR A 229 15.11 17.83 17.53
CA THR A 229 14.95 18.72 16.37
C THR A 229 13.94 19.85 16.67
N ARG A 230 12.92 19.61 17.49
CA ARG A 230 11.96 20.62 17.93
C ARG A 230 12.57 21.66 18.88
N GLU A 231 13.55 21.27 19.69
CA GLU A 231 14.28 22.22 20.53
C GLU A 231 15.21 23.07 19.66
N ASP A 232 15.95 22.43 18.75
CA ASP A 232 16.95 23.08 17.89
C ASP A 232 16.34 24.01 16.84
N ILE A 233 15.15 23.70 16.31
CA ILE A 233 14.51 24.49 15.25
C ILE A 233 14.16 25.92 15.70
N LEU A 234 13.86 26.11 16.99
CA LEU A 234 13.56 27.44 17.53
C LEU A 234 14.75 28.38 17.38
N GLU A 235 15.96 27.85 17.62
CA GLU A 235 17.21 28.58 17.44
C GLU A 235 17.50 28.82 15.95
N VAL A 236 17.36 27.79 15.12
CA VAL A 236 17.69 27.87 13.68
C VAL A 236 16.79 28.81 12.90
N LEU A 237 15.50 28.84 13.21
CA LEU A 237 14.55 29.69 12.48
C LEU A 237 14.36 31.08 13.12
N GLY A 238 14.83 31.29 14.35
CA GLY A 238 14.60 32.55 15.08
C GLY A 238 13.11 32.83 15.30
N ILE A 239 12.31 31.77 15.40
CA ILE A 239 10.85 31.81 15.47
C ILE A 239 10.43 31.55 16.93
N SER A 240 9.42 32.29 17.42
CA SER A 240 8.86 32.03 18.75
C SER A 240 8.17 30.67 18.83
N SER A 241 8.24 30.03 19.99
CA SER A 241 7.59 28.73 20.24
C SER A 241 6.07 28.73 20.03
N GLU A 242 5.44 29.91 20.07
CA GLU A 242 4.02 30.10 19.77
C GLU A 242 3.69 29.91 18.27
N PHE A 243 4.65 30.24 17.39
CA PHE A 243 4.46 30.18 15.94
C PHE A 243 4.75 28.79 15.35
N LEU A 244 5.81 28.12 15.83
CA LEU A 244 6.08 26.69 15.56
C LEU A 244 5.12 25.75 16.29
N GLY A 245 3.98 26.29 16.75
CA GLY A 245 3.08 25.71 17.71
C GLY A 245 2.54 24.33 17.33
N PRO A 246 1.65 23.78 18.19
CA PRO A 246 1.20 22.41 18.10
C PRO A 246 0.76 21.97 16.71
N ALA A 247 0.17 22.84 15.88
CA ALA A 247 -0.28 22.52 14.52
C ALA A 247 0.87 22.22 13.53
N PHE A 248 1.97 22.99 13.57
CA PHE A 248 3.11 22.76 12.69
C PHE A 248 3.88 21.50 13.10
N TYR A 249 4.10 21.31 14.41
CA TYR A 249 4.71 20.08 14.93
C TYR A 249 3.81 18.85 14.76
N THR A 250 2.48 18.98 14.93
CA THR A 250 1.52 17.89 14.70
C THR A 250 1.40 17.49 13.24
N SER A 251 1.68 18.40 12.30
CA SER A 251 1.80 18.05 10.88
C SER A 251 2.93 17.06 10.62
N PHE A 252 3.95 17.01 11.49
CA PHE A 252 5.03 16.02 11.48
C PHE A 252 4.80 14.84 12.44
N VAL A 253 3.66 14.75 13.14
CA VAL A 253 3.34 13.63 14.06
C VAL A 253 3.06 12.31 13.34
N HIS A 254 3.08 12.28 12.01
CA HIS A 254 3.01 11.04 11.23
C HIS A 254 4.25 10.18 11.47
N THR A 255 4.24 9.39 12.52
CA THR A 255 5.23 8.34 12.81
C THR A 255 4.93 7.14 11.94
N LEU A 256 5.97 6.36 11.65
CA LEU A 256 5.81 5.10 10.94
C LEU A 256 4.81 4.15 11.65
N PRO A 257 4.88 3.95 12.99
CA PRO A 257 3.84 3.21 13.73
C PRO A 257 2.42 3.76 13.56
N GLY A 258 2.25 5.09 13.54
CA GLY A 258 0.95 5.72 13.35
C GLY A 258 0.37 5.42 11.96
N LEU A 259 1.19 5.51 10.92
CA LEU A 259 0.81 5.14 9.55
C LEU A 259 0.38 3.69 9.46
N VAL A 260 1.21 2.79 10.01
CA VAL A 260 0.96 1.35 10.01
C VAL A 260 -0.31 1.01 10.79
N THR A 261 -0.56 1.67 11.92
CA THR A 261 -1.78 1.47 12.72
C THR A 261 -3.03 1.90 11.96
N ILE A 262 -2.98 3.06 11.28
CA ILE A 262 -4.14 3.61 10.56
C ILE A 262 -4.46 2.82 9.27
N LEU A 263 -3.43 2.52 8.48
CA LEU A 263 -3.62 1.86 7.18
C LEU A 263 -3.62 0.33 7.29
N GLY A 264 -3.04 -0.23 8.35
CA GLY A 264 -2.80 -1.65 8.51
C GLY A 264 -2.10 -2.22 7.29
N LYS A 265 -2.54 -3.40 6.85
CA LYS A 265 -2.11 -4.06 5.61
C LYS A 265 -2.18 -3.22 4.34
N LYS A 266 -3.03 -2.18 4.28
CA LYS A 266 -3.10 -1.30 3.10
C LYS A 266 -1.85 -0.44 2.94
N SER A 267 -1.02 -0.35 3.98
CA SER A 267 0.29 0.29 3.90
C SER A 267 1.35 -0.56 3.20
N LEU A 268 1.11 -1.85 2.95
CA LEU A 268 2.07 -2.72 2.28
C LEU A 268 1.89 -2.62 0.77
N ALA A 269 2.96 -2.29 0.05
CA ALA A 269 3.04 -2.45 -1.40
C ALA A 269 3.03 -3.94 -1.78
N SER A 270 3.63 -4.79 -0.93
CA SER A 270 3.68 -6.24 -1.09
C SER A 270 2.28 -6.89 -1.11
N ARG A 271 1.28 -6.26 -0.48
CA ARG A 271 -0.12 -6.74 -0.44
C ARG A 271 -0.69 -6.96 -1.85
N TYR A 272 -0.24 -6.19 -2.84
CA TYR A 272 -0.70 -6.36 -4.22
C TYR A 272 -0.19 -7.65 -4.89
N LYS A 273 0.75 -8.36 -4.26
CA LYS A 273 1.27 -9.68 -4.68
C LYS A 273 0.63 -10.85 -3.90
N THR A 274 -0.20 -10.55 -2.91
CA THR A 274 -0.97 -11.53 -2.14
C THR A 274 -2.39 -11.63 -2.70
N THR A 275 -2.82 -12.84 -3.05
CA THR A 275 -4.20 -13.11 -3.50
C THR A 275 -4.71 -14.33 -2.74
N ASN A 276 -5.85 -14.19 -2.04
CA ASN A 276 -6.48 -15.28 -1.28
C ASN A 276 -5.51 -16.00 -0.32
N GLY A 277 -4.72 -15.24 0.46
CA GLY A 277 -3.73 -15.83 1.37
C GLY A 277 -2.48 -16.43 0.71
N LEU A 278 -2.38 -16.38 -0.61
CA LEU A 278 -1.20 -16.84 -1.35
C LEU A 278 -0.35 -15.65 -1.80
N HIS A 279 0.87 -15.56 -1.29
CA HIS A 279 1.90 -14.63 -1.74
C HIS A 279 2.70 -15.25 -2.88
N THR A 280 2.63 -14.62 -4.05
CA THR A 280 3.28 -15.16 -5.26
C THR A 280 4.46 -14.30 -5.66
N ASN A 281 5.53 -14.93 -6.14
CA ASN A 281 6.71 -14.25 -6.68
C ASN A 281 7.38 -13.28 -5.70
N ALA A 282 7.53 -13.69 -4.43
CA ALA A 282 8.30 -12.93 -3.46
C ALA A 282 9.73 -12.71 -3.99
N LYS A 283 10.13 -11.45 -4.08
CA LYS A 283 11.54 -11.10 -4.36
C LYS A 283 12.29 -11.14 -3.03
N ALA A 284 13.60 -11.38 -3.07
CA ALA A 284 14.45 -11.41 -1.87
C ALA A 284 14.54 -10.06 -1.11
N ASN A 285 14.02 -8.98 -1.69
CA ASN A 285 14.09 -7.63 -1.15
C ASN A 285 12.77 -6.88 -1.34
N GLU A 286 11.66 -7.60 -1.33
CA GLU A 286 10.32 -7.05 -1.44
C GLU A 286 10.03 -6.06 -0.31
N TRP A 287 10.54 -6.31 0.90
CA TRP A 287 10.38 -5.41 2.03
C TRP A 287 10.93 -4.00 1.77
N HIS A 288 11.98 -3.84 0.96
CA HIS A 288 12.47 -2.51 0.56
C HIS A 288 11.40 -1.71 -0.20
N GLU A 289 10.55 -2.36 -0.99
CA GLU A 289 9.46 -1.70 -1.72
C GLU A 289 8.42 -1.14 -0.74
N ASP A 290 8.14 -1.85 0.36
CA ASP A 290 7.24 -1.38 1.42
C ASP A 290 7.79 -0.16 2.17
N ILE A 291 9.08 -0.13 2.50
CA ILE A 291 9.68 1.02 3.20
C ILE A 291 9.66 2.26 2.33
N VAL A 292 9.96 2.12 1.04
CA VAL A 292 9.87 3.23 0.08
C VAL A 292 8.42 3.69 -0.05
N HIS A 293 7.46 2.76 -0.06
CA HIS A 293 6.05 3.10 -0.07
C HIS A 293 5.63 3.90 1.18
N TRP A 294 6.01 3.43 2.37
CA TRP A 294 5.74 4.11 3.64
C TRP A 294 6.33 5.50 3.68
N ALA A 295 7.59 5.68 3.28
CA ALA A 295 8.23 6.98 3.21
C ALA A 295 7.47 7.92 2.26
N GLY A 296 7.09 7.46 1.07
CA GLY A 296 6.27 8.25 0.13
C GLY A 296 4.90 8.61 0.70
N THR A 297 4.26 7.71 1.45
CA THR A 297 3.00 7.98 2.14
C THR A 297 3.17 9.01 3.25
N ILE A 298 4.25 8.94 4.05
CA ILE A 298 4.56 9.94 5.08
C ILE A 298 4.73 11.32 4.44
N TYR A 299 5.48 11.43 3.34
CA TYR A 299 5.68 12.70 2.64
C TYR A 299 4.37 13.26 2.06
N SER A 300 3.53 12.39 1.50
CA SER A 300 2.20 12.78 1.03
C SER A 300 1.30 13.25 2.18
N ALA A 301 1.40 12.61 3.35
CA ALA A 301 0.66 13.00 4.54
C ALA A 301 1.12 14.36 5.08
N ILE A 302 2.44 14.64 5.10
CA ILE A 302 3.00 15.95 5.46
C ILE A 302 2.43 17.04 4.55
N GLN A 303 2.47 16.84 3.23
CA GLN A 303 1.90 17.79 2.27
C GLN A 303 0.40 18.01 2.51
N LEU A 304 -0.36 16.93 2.69
CA LEU A 304 -1.80 17.02 2.94
C LEU A 304 -2.10 17.81 4.23
N ARG A 305 -1.37 17.56 5.32
CA ARG A 305 -1.58 18.26 6.59
C ARG A 305 -1.31 19.75 6.49
N LEU A 306 -0.25 20.14 5.79
CA LEU A 306 0.07 21.54 5.59
C LEU A 306 -1.00 22.24 4.75
N VAL A 307 -1.55 21.56 3.73
CA VAL A 307 -2.68 22.08 2.94
C VAL A 307 -3.96 22.18 3.77
N GLU A 308 -4.25 21.22 4.64
CA GLU A 308 -5.43 21.26 5.53
C GLU A 308 -5.33 22.40 6.56
N MET A 309 -4.13 22.59 7.11
CA MET A 309 -3.82 23.66 8.04
C MET A 309 -3.93 25.03 7.35
N ALA A 310 -3.44 25.13 6.12
CA ALA A 310 -3.52 26.30 5.26
C ALA A 310 -4.95 26.73 4.93
N SER A 311 -5.80 25.77 4.59
CA SER A 311 -7.17 26.04 4.16
C SER A 311 -8.12 26.35 5.32
N GLY A 312 -7.70 26.12 6.57
CA GLY A 312 -8.55 26.19 7.76
C GLY A 312 -9.70 25.18 7.75
N THR A 313 -9.74 24.27 6.76
CA THR A 313 -10.76 23.24 6.65
C THR A 313 -10.25 22.01 7.39
N GLY A 314 -10.54 21.91 8.69
CA GLY A 314 -10.30 20.68 9.45
C GLY A 314 -11.20 19.56 8.92
N LEU A 315 -10.79 18.86 7.85
CA LEU A 315 -11.39 17.67 7.21
C LEU A 315 -12.92 17.61 6.99
N GLY A 316 -13.70 18.64 7.33
CA GLY A 316 -15.16 18.62 7.26
C GLY A 316 -15.80 17.45 8.01
N VAL A 317 -15.11 16.88 9.01
CA VAL A 317 -15.66 15.81 9.85
C VAL A 317 -16.39 16.52 11.00
N PRO A 318 -17.73 16.47 11.08
CA PRO A 318 -18.48 17.20 12.10
C PRO A 318 -18.07 16.85 13.54
N ALA A 319 -17.56 15.63 13.76
CA ALA A 319 -17.02 15.20 15.05
C ALA A 319 -15.69 15.90 15.44
N LEU A 320 -14.99 16.52 14.49
CA LEU A 320 -13.78 17.32 14.70
C LEU A 320 -14.04 18.83 14.59
N GLU A 321 -15.26 19.27 14.26
CA GLU A 321 -15.58 20.71 14.19
C GLU A 321 -15.43 21.39 15.56
N ASN A 322 -15.73 20.70 16.66
CA ASN A 322 -15.42 21.17 18.02
C ASN A 322 -13.93 21.20 18.37
N GLY A 323 -13.07 20.60 17.53
CA GLY A 323 -11.61 20.62 17.65
C GLY A 323 -10.92 21.40 16.53
N THR A 324 -11.68 22.17 15.73
CA THR A 324 -11.07 23.04 14.72
C THR A 324 -10.25 24.11 15.44
N PHE A 325 -8.93 24.08 15.23
CA PHE A 325 -8.04 25.13 15.69
C PHE A 325 -8.40 26.41 14.94
N GLN A 326 -9.27 27.22 15.56
CA GLN A 326 -9.41 28.62 15.19
C GLN A 326 -8.03 29.27 15.38
N PRO A 327 -7.53 30.06 14.43
CA PRO A 327 -6.27 30.77 14.59
C PRO A 327 -6.37 31.67 15.83
N VAL A 328 -5.66 31.28 16.89
CA VAL A 328 -5.78 31.86 18.24
C VAL A 328 -5.16 33.26 18.30
N SER A 329 -4.20 33.54 17.41
CA SER A 329 -3.50 34.82 17.34
C SER A 329 -3.67 35.51 15.99
N SER A 330 -3.50 36.84 15.99
CA SER A 330 -3.52 37.67 14.77
C SER A 330 -2.44 37.26 13.78
N GLU A 331 -1.28 36.77 14.26
CA GLU A 331 -0.23 36.24 13.40
C GLU A 331 -0.74 35.05 12.61
N TRP A 332 -1.36 34.05 13.29
CA TRP A 332 -1.93 32.87 12.62
C TRP A 332 -2.94 33.25 11.53
N GLN A 333 -3.78 34.26 11.77
CA GLN A 333 -4.73 34.76 10.78
C GLN A 333 -4.03 35.35 9.55
N GLN A 334 -2.96 36.13 9.76
CA GLN A 334 -2.17 36.70 8.67
C GLN A 334 -1.54 35.61 7.79
N TYR A 335 -1.02 34.54 8.40
CA TYR A 335 -0.43 33.42 7.67
C TYR A 335 -1.46 32.58 6.92
N CYS A 336 -2.63 32.31 7.51
CA CYS A 336 -3.73 31.67 6.78
C CYS A 336 -4.17 32.54 5.58
N GLY A 337 -4.16 33.86 5.73
CA GLY A 337 -4.46 34.80 4.65
C GLY A 337 -3.42 34.86 3.53
N SER A 338 -2.15 34.52 3.81
CA SER A 338 -1.07 34.62 2.82
C SER A 338 -0.85 33.36 1.99
N GLN A 339 -1.49 32.24 2.33
CA GLN A 339 -1.33 30.94 1.65
C GLN A 339 -1.53 31.01 0.13
N VAL A 340 -0.59 30.45 -0.65
CA VAL A 340 -0.74 30.31 -2.11
C VAL A 340 -2.00 29.50 -2.45
N SER A 341 -2.35 28.53 -1.60
CA SER A 341 -3.55 27.71 -1.76
C SER A 341 -4.84 28.52 -1.63
N ASN A 342 -4.86 29.69 -0.99
CA ASN A 342 -6.06 30.51 -0.86
C ASN A 342 -6.30 31.40 -2.08
N GLN A 343 -5.46 31.33 -3.11
CA GLN A 343 -5.81 31.88 -4.41
C GLN A 343 -6.90 31.01 -5.07
N PRO A 344 -8.09 31.57 -5.38
CA PRO A 344 -9.22 30.81 -5.92
C PRO A 344 -8.88 29.98 -7.16
N ALA A 345 -7.93 30.44 -7.97
CA ALA A 345 -7.48 29.76 -9.17
C ALA A 345 -6.76 28.42 -8.88
N LEU A 346 -5.94 28.35 -7.82
CA LEU A 346 -5.15 27.16 -7.50
C LEU A 346 -5.96 26.08 -6.78
N ILE A 347 -6.94 26.46 -5.95
CA ILE A 347 -7.90 25.51 -5.35
C ILE A 347 -8.65 24.75 -6.44
N GLN A 348 -9.09 25.45 -7.51
CA GLN A 348 -9.78 24.80 -8.60
C GLN A 348 -8.88 23.83 -9.37
N VAL A 349 -7.62 24.18 -9.60
CA VAL A 349 -6.65 23.32 -10.29
C VAL A 349 -6.31 22.07 -9.47
N SER A 350 -6.02 22.21 -8.18
CA SER A 350 -5.72 21.06 -7.30
C SER A 350 -6.90 20.12 -7.15
N ARG A 351 -8.13 20.65 -6.99
CA ARG A 351 -9.36 19.84 -7.00
C ARG A 351 -9.57 19.15 -8.34
N LEU A 352 -9.30 19.81 -9.47
CA LEU A 352 -9.37 19.23 -10.80
C LEU A 352 -8.33 18.12 -11.02
N ILE A 353 -7.11 18.26 -10.50
CA ILE A 353 -6.05 17.25 -10.63
C ILE A 353 -6.38 16.00 -9.80
N ILE A 354 -6.80 16.18 -8.54
CA ILE A 354 -7.23 15.07 -7.67
C ILE A 354 -8.45 14.37 -8.29
N HIS A 355 -9.44 15.14 -8.74
CA HIS A 355 -10.63 14.59 -9.38
C HIS A 355 -10.30 13.87 -10.70
N ARG A 356 -9.39 14.41 -11.53
CA ARG A 356 -8.95 13.75 -12.78
C ARG A 356 -8.17 12.47 -12.51
N LYS A 357 -7.27 12.42 -11.52
CA LYS A 357 -6.54 11.19 -11.15
C LYS A 357 -7.49 10.10 -10.64
N TYR A 358 -8.42 10.48 -9.76
CA TYR A 358 -9.42 9.56 -9.21
C TYR A 358 -10.39 9.06 -10.29
N THR A 359 -10.82 9.96 -11.18
CA THR A 359 -11.68 9.61 -12.32
C THR A 359 -10.94 8.71 -13.29
N ALA A 360 -9.68 9.00 -13.63
CA ALA A 360 -8.84 8.18 -14.51
C ALA A 360 -8.61 6.77 -13.97
N GLN A 361 -8.33 6.61 -12.67
CA GLN A 361 -8.25 5.28 -12.05
C GLN A 361 -9.58 4.53 -12.09
N ARG A 362 -10.70 5.25 -11.89
CA ARG A 362 -12.05 4.67 -11.97
C ARG A 362 -12.43 4.28 -13.40
N THR A 363 -12.14 5.10 -14.41
CA THR A 363 -12.36 4.75 -15.82
C THR A 363 -11.43 3.64 -16.28
N CYS A 364 -10.19 3.58 -15.79
CA CYS A 364 -9.28 2.47 -16.10
C CYS A 364 -9.80 1.14 -15.53
N ARG A 365 -10.27 1.13 -14.26
CA ARG A 365 -10.94 -0.04 -13.67
C ARG A 365 -12.19 -0.46 -14.43
N LEU A 366 -13.05 0.51 -14.79
CA LEU A 366 -14.28 0.23 -15.55
C LEU A 366 -13.98 -0.23 -16.98
N ALA A 367 -12.92 0.28 -17.61
CA ALA A 367 -12.47 -0.15 -18.92
C ALA A 367 -11.90 -1.58 -18.87
N CYS A 368 -11.09 -1.93 -17.87
CA CYS A 368 -10.59 -3.30 -17.68
C CYS A 368 -11.73 -4.30 -17.42
N LEU A 369 -12.72 -3.93 -16.61
CA LEU A 369 -13.94 -4.74 -16.38
C LEU A 369 -14.83 -4.83 -17.62
N GLY A 370 -14.89 -3.77 -18.43
CA GLY A 370 -15.59 -3.75 -19.70
C GLY A 370 -14.92 -4.64 -20.75
N PHE A 371 -13.60 -4.62 -20.83
CA PHE A 371 -12.81 -5.41 -21.79
C PHE A 371 -12.90 -6.90 -21.50
N SER A 372 -12.74 -7.32 -20.24
CA SER A 372 -12.84 -8.75 -19.86
C SER A 372 -14.21 -9.34 -20.18
N SER A 373 -15.27 -8.56 -19.96
CA SER A 373 -16.64 -8.98 -20.22
C SER A 373 -17.03 -8.93 -21.71
N PHE A 374 -16.44 -8.03 -22.50
CA PHE A 374 -16.59 -8.04 -23.96
C PHE A 374 -15.86 -9.23 -24.59
N SER A 375 -14.63 -9.53 -24.16
CA SER A 375 -13.86 -10.69 -24.61
C SER A 375 -14.58 -12.01 -24.32
N LEU A 376 -15.17 -12.17 -23.13
CA LEU A 376 -15.95 -13.36 -22.79
C LEU A 376 -17.19 -13.51 -23.68
N SER A 377 -17.87 -12.41 -23.98
CA SER A 377 -19.07 -12.42 -24.84
C SER A 377 -18.75 -12.74 -26.30
N ALA A 378 -17.64 -12.18 -26.81
CA ALA A 378 -17.15 -12.48 -28.15
C ALA A 378 -16.71 -13.94 -28.28
N PHE A 379 -16.04 -14.48 -27.25
CA PHE A 379 -15.65 -15.89 -27.18
C PHE A 379 -16.87 -16.83 -27.19
N LEU A 380 -17.90 -16.54 -26.39
CA LEU A 380 -19.14 -17.32 -26.34
C LEU A 380 -19.93 -17.28 -27.66
N LEU A 381 -19.94 -16.12 -28.34
CA LEU A 381 -20.56 -16.02 -29.67
C LEU A 381 -19.78 -16.79 -30.72
N PHE A 382 -18.45 -16.73 -30.70
CA PHE A 382 -17.60 -17.47 -31.62
C PHE A 382 -17.72 -18.97 -31.42
N SER A 383 -17.67 -19.46 -30.17
CA SER A 383 -17.83 -20.88 -29.86
C SER A 383 -19.22 -21.40 -30.24
N SER A 384 -20.28 -20.60 -30.05
CA SER A 384 -21.63 -20.98 -30.50
C SER A 384 -21.73 -21.12 -32.04
N ARG A 385 -21.02 -20.28 -32.81
CA ARG A 385 -20.97 -20.38 -34.27
C ARG A 385 -20.15 -21.59 -34.74
N VAL A 386 -19.02 -21.86 -34.09
CA VAL A 386 -18.20 -23.03 -34.40
C VAL A 386 -19.00 -24.30 -34.14
N LEU A 387 -19.62 -24.44 -32.96
CA LEU A 387 -20.49 -25.56 -32.62
C LEU A 387 -21.63 -25.75 -33.62
N TRP A 388 -22.26 -24.65 -34.06
CA TRP A 388 -23.31 -24.71 -35.08
C TRP A 388 -22.79 -25.19 -36.43
N SER A 389 -21.63 -24.67 -36.88
CA SER A 389 -21.01 -25.07 -38.15
C SER A 389 -20.55 -26.54 -38.16
N SER A 390 -19.98 -27.01 -37.07
CA SER A 390 -19.55 -28.40 -36.89
C SER A 390 -20.75 -29.35 -36.85
N SER A 391 -21.82 -28.98 -36.14
CA SER A 391 -23.06 -29.78 -36.10
C SER A 391 -23.73 -29.89 -37.47
N LEU A 392 -23.74 -28.79 -38.25
CA LEU A 392 -24.28 -28.77 -39.60
C LEU A 392 -23.45 -29.63 -40.57
N ALA A 393 -22.11 -29.63 -40.42
CA ALA A 393 -21.21 -30.47 -41.19
C ALA A 393 -21.41 -31.97 -40.88
N MET A 394 -21.56 -32.33 -39.60
CA MET A 394 -21.84 -33.71 -39.17
C MET A 394 -23.20 -34.22 -39.64
N LEU A 395 -24.21 -33.35 -39.71
CA LEU A 395 -25.53 -33.70 -40.26
C LEU A 395 -25.44 -34.00 -41.76
N LYS A 396 -24.73 -33.15 -42.52
CA LYS A 396 -24.54 -33.37 -43.97
C LYS A 396 -23.76 -34.65 -44.28
N ALA A 397 -22.92 -35.10 -43.34
CA ALA A 397 -22.19 -36.35 -43.44
C ALA A 397 -23.00 -37.59 -43.00
N GLY A 398 -24.25 -37.43 -42.54
CA GLY A 398 -25.09 -38.54 -42.08
C GLY A 398 -24.65 -39.17 -40.76
N ILE A 399 -23.78 -38.49 -39.99
CA ILE A 399 -23.15 -39.04 -38.78
C ILE A 399 -24.05 -38.91 -37.55
N LEU A 400 -24.99 -37.96 -37.53
CA LEU A 400 -25.89 -37.76 -36.39
C LEU A 400 -27.32 -38.24 -36.69
N PRO A 401 -27.98 -38.96 -35.75
CA PRO A 401 -29.41 -39.26 -35.85
C PRO A 401 -30.26 -37.99 -35.75
N ASP A 402 -31.31 -37.87 -36.57
CA ASP A 402 -32.16 -36.67 -36.66
C ASP A 402 -32.69 -36.16 -35.31
N ARG A 403 -32.96 -37.05 -34.35
CA ARG A 403 -33.45 -36.66 -33.02
C ARG A 403 -32.43 -35.90 -32.17
N LEU A 404 -31.14 -36.23 -32.26
CA LEU A 404 -30.09 -35.51 -31.51
C LEU A 404 -29.84 -34.12 -32.10
N HIS A 405 -29.94 -34.00 -33.43
CA HIS A 405 -29.72 -32.74 -34.12
C HIS A 405 -30.71 -31.64 -33.70
N THR A 406 -31.99 -32.00 -33.55
CA THR A 406 -33.04 -31.05 -33.13
C THR A 406 -32.80 -30.51 -31.72
N GLN A 407 -32.27 -31.35 -30.81
CA GLN A 407 -31.94 -30.94 -29.44
C GLN A 407 -30.71 -30.02 -29.40
N VAL A 408 -29.65 -30.36 -30.16
CA VAL A 408 -28.44 -29.55 -30.25
C VAL A 408 -28.73 -28.17 -30.88
N LEU A 409 -29.55 -28.12 -31.93
CA LEU A 409 -29.97 -26.86 -32.54
C LEU A 409 -30.86 -26.02 -31.62
N SER A 410 -31.75 -26.65 -30.85
CA SER A 410 -32.59 -25.97 -29.86
C SER A 410 -31.74 -25.34 -28.75
N GLY A 411 -30.75 -26.07 -28.24
CA GLY A 411 -29.79 -25.56 -27.25
C GLY A 411 -28.95 -24.40 -27.79
N ALA A 412 -28.39 -24.54 -29.00
CA ALA A 412 -27.58 -23.49 -29.62
C ALA A 412 -28.39 -22.21 -29.90
N ARG A 413 -29.64 -22.32 -30.36
CA ARG A 413 -30.54 -21.17 -30.58
C ARG A 413 -30.92 -20.47 -29.28
N THR A 414 -31.16 -21.23 -28.22
CA THR A 414 -31.48 -20.69 -26.90
C THR A 414 -30.28 -19.94 -26.33
N MET A 415 -29.09 -20.53 -26.41
CA MET A 415 -27.84 -19.90 -25.95
C MET A 415 -27.50 -18.64 -26.76
N HIS A 416 -27.70 -18.66 -28.09
CA HIS A 416 -27.51 -17.50 -28.95
C HIS A 416 -28.50 -16.36 -28.62
N SER A 417 -29.77 -16.70 -28.36
CA SER A 417 -30.80 -15.72 -27.96
C SER A 417 -30.48 -15.09 -26.61
N ILE A 418 -30.07 -15.88 -25.62
CA ILE A 418 -29.67 -15.39 -24.29
C ILE A 418 -28.46 -14.46 -24.40
N CYS A 419 -27.41 -14.86 -25.13
CA CYS A 419 -26.22 -14.04 -25.33
C CYS A 419 -26.54 -12.74 -26.07
N SER A 420 -27.41 -12.79 -27.08
CA SER A 420 -27.81 -11.61 -27.87
C SER A 420 -28.63 -10.62 -27.05
N VAL A 421 -29.59 -11.10 -26.24
CA VAL A 421 -30.39 -10.26 -25.33
C VAL A 421 -29.52 -9.67 -24.22
N TRP A 422 -28.56 -10.43 -23.69
CA TRP A 422 -27.60 -9.96 -22.70
C TRP A 422 -26.70 -8.86 -23.27
N LEU A 423 -26.17 -9.04 -24.49
CA LEU A 423 -25.40 -8.01 -25.22
C LEU A 423 -26.21 -6.75 -25.49
N LEU A 424 -27.48 -6.89 -25.92
CA LEU A 424 -28.37 -5.74 -26.16
C LEU A 424 -28.69 -4.98 -24.87
N ARG A 425 -29.00 -5.67 -23.77
CA ARG A 425 -29.23 -5.03 -22.45
C ARG A 425 -27.98 -4.32 -21.94
N ARG A 426 -26.79 -4.87 -22.21
CA ARG A 426 -25.52 -4.24 -21.82
C ARG A 426 -25.14 -3.04 -22.68
N GLN A 427 -25.36 -3.10 -24.00
CA GLN A 427 -25.19 -1.94 -24.87
C GLN A 427 -26.14 -0.80 -24.50
N LEU A 428 -27.39 -1.12 -24.14
CA LEU A 428 -28.37 -0.11 -23.69
C LEU A 428 -28.02 0.52 -22.35
N THR A 429 -27.50 -0.25 -21.39
CA THR A 429 -27.03 0.28 -20.09
C THR A 429 -25.76 1.12 -20.21
N TRP A 430 -24.86 0.80 -21.15
CA TRP A 430 -23.68 1.61 -21.45
C TRP A 430 -24.03 2.94 -22.14
N CYS A 431 -25.04 2.92 -23.03
CA CYS A 431 -25.56 4.13 -23.67
C CYS A 431 -26.28 5.06 -22.69
N ASN A 432 -27.08 4.54 -21.75
CA ASN A 432 -27.78 5.36 -20.77
C ASN A 432 -26.86 6.04 -19.73
N GLY A 433 -25.67 5.47 -19.45
CA GLY A 433 -24.69 6.08 -18.54
C GLY A 433 -23.90 7.25 -19.14
N SER A 434 -23.98 7.48 -20.45
CA SER A 434 -23.16 8.48 -21.17
C SER A 434 -23.94 9.72 -21.61
N TRP A 435 -25.25 9.77 -21.36
CA TRP A 435 -26.14 10.88 -21.75
C TRP A 435 -26.59 11.67 -20.52
N ALA A 436 -25.64 12.30 -19.85
CA ALA A 436 -25.91 13.33 -18.84
C ALA A 436 -25.06 14.58 -19.09
N VAL A 437 -24.89 14.98 -20.36
CA VAL A 437 -24.50 16.34 -20.76
C VAL A 437 -25.23 16.64 -22.07
N GLY A 438 -26.08 17.65 -22.06
CA GLY A 438 -27.03 17.93 -23.14
C GLY A 438 -26.34 18.33 -24.45
N VAL A 439 -26.62 17.58 -25.52
CA VAL A 439 -26.46 18.02 -26.91
C VAL A 439 -27.60 17.43 -27.76
N SER A 440 -28.17 18.27 -28.61
CA SER A 440 -29.35 18.05 -29.45
C SER A 440 -29.17 16.92 -30.50
N ARG A 441 -30.24 16.14 -30.70
CA ARG A 441 -30.37 15.09 -31.72
C ARG A 441 -30.58 15.69 -33.12
N SER A 442 -29.51 15.84 -33.90
CA SER A 442 -29.59 15.69 -35.36
C SER A 442 -28.19 15.44 -35.96
N ARG A 443 -28.10 14.42 -36.84
CA ARG A 443 -26.90 13.91 -37.57
C ARG A 443 -26.02 12.92 -36.81
N MET A 444 -26.28 11.62 -36.99
CA MET A 444 -25.57 10.55 -36.26
C MET A 444 -24.98 9.34 -37.03
N PRO A 445 -24.96 9.21 -38.37
CA PRO A 445 -24.23 8.06 -38.96
C PRO A 445 -22.71 8.28 -39.12
N ALA A 446 -22.24 9.50 -39.40
CA ALA A 446 -20.84 9.74 -39.79
C ALA A 446 -19.86 9.94 -38.60
N LEU A 447 -20.34 10.44 -37.46
CA LEU A 447 -19.50 10.72 -36.28
C LEU A 447 -19.14 9.47 -35.46
N LEU A 448 -19.95 8.42 -35.54
CA LEU A 448 -19.69 7.15 -34.83
C LEU A 448 -18.49 6.40 -35.41
N TRP A 449 -18.29 6.48 -36.74
CA TRP A 449 -17.15 5.84 -37.41
C TRP A 449 -15.82 6.58 -37.16
N LEU A 450 -15.86 7.92 -37.13
CA LEU A 450 -14.67 8.74 -36.78
C LEU A 450 -14.28 8.60 -35.30
N SER A 451 -15.25 8.50 -34.38
CA SER A 451 -14.94 8.30 -32.94
C SER A 451 -14.34 6.92 -32.65
N PHE A 452 -14.68 5.91 -33.47
CA PHE A 452 -14.13 4.57 -33.37
C PHE A 452 -12.66 4.52 -33.85
N GLN A 453 -12.35 5.20 -34.97
CA GLN A 453 -10.98 5.33 -35.50
C GLN A 453 -10.08 6.14 -34.55
N LEU A 454 -10.58 7.24 -33.99
CA LEU A 454 -9.83 8.08 -33.04
C LEU A 454 -9.57 7.38 -31.69
N LYS A 455 -10.50 6.53 -31.21
CA LYS A 455 -10.28 5.75 -29.97
C LYS A 455 -9.30 4.59 -30.15
N MET A 456 -9.18 4.02 -31.35
CA MET A 456 -8.17 3.00 -31.65
C MET A 456 -6.76 3.60 -31.81
N ALA A 457 -6.64 4.84 -32.30
CA ALA A 457 -5.35 5.53 -32.39
C ALA A 457 -4.76 5.92 -31.02
N PHE A 458 -5.60 6.14 -30.00
CA PHE A 458 -5.16 6.52 -28.64
C PHE A 458 -4.77 5.34 -27.74
N LEU A 459 -5.05 4.09 -28.14
CA LEU A 459 -4.71 2.88 -27.37
C LEU A 459 -3.40 2.20 -27.82
N TRP A 460 -2.74 2.74 -28.85
CA TRP A 460 -1.50 2.18 -29.40
C TRP A 460 -0.25 2.28 -28.48
N PRO A 461 -0.11 3.16 -27.46
CA PRO A 461 1.10 3.18 -26.64
C PRO A 461 1.09 2.22 -25.43
N CYS A 462 0.10 1.34 -25.28
CA CYS A 462 -0.01 0.45 -24.11
C CYS A 462 0.39 -1.02 -24.37
N ILE A 463 1.12 -1.32 -25.45
CA ILE A 463 1.66 -2.67 -25.72
C ILE A 463 3.18 -2.65 -25.51
N PRO A 464 3.76 -3.48 -24.62
CA PRO A 464 5.21 -3.60 -24.50
C PRO A 464 5.77 -4.23 -25.78
N ASN A 465 6.77 -3.55 -26.33
CA ASN A 465 7.44 -3.84 -27.59
C ASN A 465 8.21 -5.18 -27.52
N TRP A 466 7.62 -6.27 -28.01
CA TRP A 466 8.34 -7.51 -28.35
C TRP A 466 8.99 -7.34 -29.71
N ASN A 467 10.17 -6.71 -29.77
CA ASN A 467 11.15 -6.85 -30.84
C ASN A 467 12.45 -6.10 -30.47
N SER A 468 13.37 -6.80 -29.82
CA SER A 468 14.79 -6.43 -29.80
C SER A 468 15.68 -7.64 -29.45
N VAL A 469 15.63 -8.67 -30.31
CA VAL A 469 16.75 -9.61 -30.48
C VAL A 469 16.91 -9.81 -31.98
N LEU A 470 17.80 -9.00 -32.57
CA LEU A 470 18.55 -9.21 -33.82
C LEU A 470 18.97 -7.83 -34.36
N LEU A 471 20.18 -7.41 -33.96
CA LEU A 471 21.15 -6.54 -34.67
C LEU A 471 22.01 -5.76 -33.66
N LYS A 472 22.97 -6.44 -33.04
CA LYS A 472 24.42 -6.08 -33.05
C LYS A 472 25.18 -7.01 -32.09
N ARG A 473 26.12 -7.75 -32.71
CA ARG A 473 27.00 -8.82 -32.22
C ARG A 473 26.36 -10.19 -32.09
#